data_AF-A0A1G8P5I7-F1
#
_entry.id   AF-A0A1G8P5I7-F1
#
_cell.length_a   1.000
_cell.length_b   1.000
_cell.length_c   1.000
_cell.angle_alpha   90.00
_cell.angle_beta   90.00
_cell.angle_gamma   90.00
#
_symmetry.space_group_name_H-M   'P 1'
#
loop_
_entity.id
_entity.type
_entity.pdbx_description
1 polymer ?
#
loop_
_entity_poly.entity_id
_entity_poly.type
_entity_poly.pdbx_seq_one_letter_code
_entity_poly.pdbx_strand_id
1 'polypeptide(L)'
;MLSFGQHRRRTVIGVVTSPREIGCSRRETAHYALVPMTASSVIYQSPDLQHVRFYGYLSLEDAREQYTKGPLVSGFYHGIPTLLDFRGLTGTGMGLADIMALRDRLIERHSTQDSPFKIALYADDETAFGIARIFETVCSQSDRMNVCLFGSLSEALGFLGLEKTSLASELLQGSEPNDVSLDMDKRSAT
;
A
#
# COMPACT_ATOMS: atom_id res chain seq x y z
N MET A 1 -16.95 -5.23 38.65
CA MET A 1 -15.67 -5.36 37.94
C MET A 1 -15.73 -4.46 36.71
N LEU A 2 -15.13 -3.27 36.79
CA LEU A 2 -15.10 -2.31 35.68
C LEU A 2 -13.78 -2.52 34.94
N SER A 3 -13.86 -3.01 33.70
CA SER A 3 -12.70 -3.19 32.82
C SER A 3 -12.34 -1.84 32.21
N PHE A 4 -11.15 -1.33 32.52
CA PHE A 4 -10.63 -0.09 31.94
C PHE A 4 -10.28 -0.34 30.46
N GLY A 5 -10.99 0.36 29.57
CA GLY A 5 -10.66 0.38 28.15
C GLY A 5 -9.30 1.02 27.92
N GLN A 6 -8.31 0.21 27.56
CA GLN A 6 -7.02 0.71 27.07
C GLN A 6 -7.26 1.49 25.77
N HIS A 7 -7.09 2.80 25.84
CA HIS A 7 -6.91 3.64 24.65
C HIS A 7 -5.66 3.17 23.89
N ARG A 8 -5.86 2.43 22.80
CA ARG A 8 -4.78 2.07 21.87
C ARG A 8 -4.31 3.34 21.16
N ARG A 9 -3.05 3.69 21.35
CA ARG A 9 -2.41 4.80 20.65
C ARG A 9 -2.24 4.40 19.18
N ARG A 10 -3.07 4.99 18.31
CA ARG A 10 -2.79 5.03 16.87
C ARG A 10 -1.64 6.01 16.67
N THR A 11 -0.46 5.48 16.35
CA THR A 11 0.66 6.31 15.91
C THR A 11 0.54 6.46 14.39
N VAL A 12 -0.28 7.43 13.95
CA VAL A 12 -0.35 7.82 12.53
C VAL A 12 0.83 8.74 12.26
N ILE A 13 1.89 8.21 11.66
CA ILE A 13 3.06 9.01 11.27
C ILE A 13 3.13 9.06 9.74
N GLY A 14 2.75 10.22 9.20
CA GLY A 14 3.09 10.65 7.85
C GLY A 14 2.04 10.36 6.78
N VAL A 15 1.41 11.43 6.27
CA VAL A 15 1.02 11.47 4.86
C VAL A 15 2.27 11.91 4.10
N VAL A 16 2.82 11.05 3.25
CA VAL A 16 3.96 11.43 2.40
C VAL A 16 3.39 12.06 1.14
N THR A 17 3.11 13.36 1.18
CA THR A 17 2.85 14.15 -0.03
C THR A 17 4.17 14.72 -0.54
N SER A 18 4.61 14.32 -1.72
CA SER A 18 5.69 14.97 -2.45
C SER A 18 5.08 15.97 -3.44
N PRO A 19 5.11 17.29 -3.18
CA PRO A 19 4.69 18.26 -4.18
C PRO A 19 5.80 18.37 -5.24
N ARG A 20 5.52 17.97 -6.48
CA ARG A 20 6.44 18.21 -7.61
C ARG A 20 5.87 19.26 -8.56
N GLU A 21 6.65 20.31 -8.77
CA GLU A 21 6.49 21.22 -9.89
C GLU A 21 6.94 20.51 -11.17
N ILE A 22 6.00 20.27 -12.08
CA ILE A 22 6.27 19.63 -13.36
C ILE A 22 6.88 20.66 -14.31
N GLY A 23 8.21 20.65 -14.44
CA GLY A 23 8.93 21.38 -15.48
C GLY A 23 8.61 20.82 -16.86
N CYS A 24 7.58 21.40 -17.51
CA CYS A 24 7.03 20.94 -18.77
C CYS A 24 7.90 21.38 -19.97
N SER A 25 8.62 20.44 -20.59
CA SER A 25 9.23 20.64 -21.92
C SER A 25 8.28 20.12 -23.00
N ARG A 26 7.88 21.02 -23.92
CA ARG A 26 6.87 20.84 -24.97
C ARG A 26 7.21 19.68 -25.92
N ARG A 27 6.39 18.61 -25.88
CA ARG A 27 5.87 17.90 -27.07
C ARG A 27 4.47 17.37 -26.74
N GLU A 28 3.50 17.81 -27.51
CA GLU A 28 2.07 17.52 -27.37
C GLU A 28 1.77 16.04 -27.64
N THR A 29 1.75 15.26 -26.57
CA THR A 29 0.87 14.09 -26.44
C THR A 29 -0.17 14.49 -25.40
N ALA A 30 -1.43 14.07 -25.55
CA ALA A 30 -2.46 14.35 -24.55
C ALA A 30 -2.05 13.76 -23.19
N HIS A 31 -1.32 14.55 -22.41
CA HIS A 31 -0.83 14.20 -21.10
C HIS A 31 -2.04 14.25 -20.18
N TYR A 32 -2.68 13.10 -19.95
CA TYR A 32 -3.38 12.91 -18.70
C TYR A 32 -2.37 13.27 -17.61
N ALA A 33 -2.66 14.35 -16.87
CA ALA A 33 -1.81 14.79 -15.78
C ALA A 33 -1.81 13.65 -14.75
N LEU A 34 -0.72 12.88 -14.74
CA LEU A 34 -0.56 11.77 -13.80
C LEU A 34 -0.50 12.39 -12.41
N VAL A 35 -1.47 12.04 -11.57
CA VAL A 35 -1.46 12.45 -10.16
C VAL A 35 -0.23 11.81 -9.52
N PRO A 36 0.69 12.59 -8.93
CA PRO A 36 1.90 12.05 -8.33
C PRO A 36 1.55 11.03 -7.24
N MET A 37 2.40 10.02 -7.10
CA MET A 37 2.18 8.98 -6.10
C MET A 37 2.16 9.59 -4.70
N THR A 38 1.18 9.15 -3.90
CA THR A 38 1.17 9.36 -2.46
C THR A 38 1.10 7.99 -1.79
N ALA A 39 1.98 7.75 -0.81
CA ALA A 39 1.94 6.56 0.02
C ALA A 39 1.67 6.94 1.47
N SER A 40 0.80 6.19 2.14
CA SER A 40 0.64 6.23 3.59
C SER A 40 1.13 4.91 4.18
N SER A 41 1.99 4.97 5.19
CA SER A 41 2.51 3.80 5.90
C SER A 41 2.14 3.89 7.37
N VAL A 42 1.42 2.91 7.88
CA VAL A 42 1.03 2.82 9.29
C VAL A 42 1.50 1.48 9.84
N ILE A 43 2.08 1.51 11.05
CA ILE A 43 2.44 0.29 11.78
C ILE A 43 1.50 0.14 12.97
N TYR A 44 0.82 -1.00 13.00
CA TYR A 44 0.01 -1.45 14.12
C TYR A 44 0.85 -2.42 14.95
N GLN A 45 0.84 -2.26 16.28
CA GLN A 45 1.59 -3.12 17.22
C GLN A 45 0.69 -4.13 17.95
N SER A 46 -0.60 -4.18 17.61
CA SER A 46 -1.59 -5.03 18.28
C SER A 46 -2.85 -5.18 17.41
N PRO A 47 -2.87 -6.14 16.48
CA PRO A 47 -1.79 -7.07 16.11
C PRO A 47 -0.68 -6.36 15.32
N ASP A 48 0.47 -7.03 15.18
CA ASP A 48 1.59 -6.54 14.37
C ASP A 48 1.22 -6.55 12.89
N LEU A 49 1.20 -5.37 12.28
CA LEU A 49 0.93 -5.18 10.87
C LEU A 49 1.59 -3.89 10.37
N GLN A 50 2.36 -3.99 9.29
CA GLN A 50 2.67 -2.84 8.46
C GLN A 50 1.61 -2.72 7.37
N HIS A 51 0.86 -1.62 7.34
CA HIS A 51 -0.09 -1.32 6.28
C HIS A 51 0.45 -0.15 5.45
N VAL A 52 0.74 -0.42 4.18
CA VAL A 52 1.14 0.60 3.21
C VAL A 52 0.04 0.72 2.18
N ARG A 53 -0.49 1.93 1.99
CA ARG A 53 -1.51 2.21 0.97
C ARG A 53 -0.96 3.18 -0.05
N PHE A 54 -1.13 2.84 -1.32
CA PHE A 54 -0.64 3.60 -2.46
C PHE A 54 -1.79 4.32 -3.17
N TYR A 55 -1.53 5.55 -3.60
CA TYR A 55 -2.46 6.39 -4.35
C TYR A 55 -1.77 7.04 -5.54
N GLY A 56 -2.46 7.14 -6.68
CA GLY A 56 -1.97 7.82 -7.89
C GLY A 56 -1.08 6.94 -8.76
N TYR A 57 -0.11 7.55 -9.44
CA TYR A 57 0.74 6.85 -10.40
C TYR A 57 2.10 6.45 -9.79
N LEU A 58 2.35 5.16 -9.63
CA LEU A 58 3.57 4.64 -8.98
C LEU A 58 4.79 4.73 -9.91
N SER A 59 5.82 5.50 -9.53
CA SER A 59 7.13 5.45 -10.19
C SER A 59 8.15 4.63 -9.40
N LEU A 60 9.27 4.26 -10.05
CA LEU A 60 10.40 3.64 -9.36
C LEU A 60 10.93 4.53 -8.23
N GLU A 61 10.98 5.85 -8.43
CA GLU A 61 11.49 6.76 -7.42
C GLU A 61 10.62 6.74 -6.17
N ASP A 62 9.30 6.75 -6.34
CA ASP A 62 8.36 6.69 -5.22
C ASP A 62 8.47 5.35 -4.47
N ALA A 63 8.64 4.24 -5.21
CA ALA A 63 8.87 2.93 -4.62
C ALA A 63 10.20 2.88 -3.82
N ARG A 64 11.26 3.54 -4.32
CA ARG A 64 12.56 3.66 -3.63
C ARG A 64 12.47 4.53 -2.39
N GLU A 65 11.73 5.62 -2.47
CA GLU A 65 11.47 6.51 -1.34
C GLU A 65 10.71 5.77 -0.24
N GLN A 66 9.63 5.07 -0.61
CA GLN A 66 8.84 4.28 0.32
C GLN A 66 9.67 3.15 0.96
N TYR A 67 10.50 2.47 0.16
CA TYR A 67 11.46 1.50 0.67
C TYR A 67 12.37 2.18 1.71
N THR A 68 13.05 3.28 1.37
CA THR A 68 14.01 3.95 2.25
C THR A 68 13.38 4.46 3.56
N LYS A 69 12.16 5.00 3.49
CA LYS A 69 11.47 5.58 4.65
C LYS A 69 10.79 4.55 5.54
N GLY A 70 10.40 3.38 5.03
CA GLY A 70 9.70 2.35 5.79
C GLY A 70 10.37 1.98 7.13
N PRO A 71 11.68 1.71 7.17
CA PRO A 71 12.39 1.40 8.41
C PRO A 71 12.46 2.55 9.43
N LEU A 72 12.17 3.78 9.01
CA LEU A 72 12.15 4.94 9.90
C LEU A 72 10.78 5.10 10.61
N VAL A 73 9.78 4.31 10.22
CA VAL A 73 8.46 4.33 10.87
C VAL A 73 8.57 3.69 12.25
N SER A 74 8.08 4.39 13.27
CA SER A 74 8.11 3.90 14.65
C SER A 74 7.39 2.55 14.76
N GLY A 75 8.05 1.57 15.39
CA GLY A 75 7.53 0.21 15.55
C GLY A 75 7.90 -0.75 14.40
N PHE A 76 8.63 -0.29 13.38
CA PHE A 76 9.14 -1.18 12.34
C PHE A 76 10.13 -2.20 12.90
N TYR A 77 9.99 -3.44 12.45
CA TYR A 77 10.97 -4.50 12.63
C TYR A 77 10.98 -5.41 11.40
N HIS A 78 12.10 -6.10 11.19
CA HIS A 78 12.23 -7.00 10.05
C HIS A 78 11.21 -8.14 10.14
N GLY A 79 10.47 -8.35 9.05
CA GLY A 79 9.48 -9.42 8.85
C GLY A 79 8.17 -9.22 9.55
N ILE A 80 7.88 -7.99 9.98
CA ILE A 80 6.51 -7.58 10.28
C ILE A 80 5.59 -7.99 9.10
N PRO A 81 4.47 -8.68 9.37
CA PRO A 81 3.48 -8.97 8.33
C PRO A 81 3.07 -7.68 7.64
N THR A 82 3.09 -7.67 6.31
CA THR A 82 2.86 -6.44 5.53
C THR A 82 1.64 -6.57 4.63
N LEU A 83 0.74 -5.60 4.71
CA LEU A 83 -0.34 -5.39 3.75
C LEU A 83 0.04 -4.23 2.83
N LEU A 84 0.13 -4.49 1.54
CA LEU A 84 0.28 -3.49 0.50
C LEU A 84 -1.08 -3.30 -0.19
N ASP A 85 -1.71 -2.15 0.03
CA ASP A 85 -3.03 -1.77 -0.50
C ASP A 85 -2.84 -0.91 -1.77
N PHE A 86 -3.20 -1.49 -2.92
CA PHE A 86 -3.02 -0.92 -4.26
C PHE A 86 -4.28 -0.20 -4.77
N ARG A 87 -5.39 -0.17 -4.02
CA ARG A 87 -6.68 0.34 -4.53
C ARG A 87 -6.69 1.80 -4.96
N GLY A 88 -5.73 2.59 -4.48
CA GLY A 88 -5.60 3.99 -4.89
C GLY A 88 -4.76 4.18 -6.14
N LEU A 89 -4.14 3.13 -6.67
CA LEU A 89 -3.22 3.24 -7.81
C LEU A 89 -3.98 3.36 -9.12
N THR A 90 -3.57 4.33 -9.92
CA THR A 90 -4.13 4.58 -11.25
C THR A 90 -3.22 4.07 -12.37
N GLY A 91 -2.02 3.60 -12.03
CA GLY A 91 -1.00 3.17 -12.98
C GLY A 91 0.37 3.02 -12.35
N THR A 92 1.33 2.55 -13.15
CA THR A 92 2.74 2.46 -12.78
C THR A 92 3.64 2.78 -13.96
N GLY A 93 4.73 3.51 -13.72
CA GLY A 93 5.80 3.73 -14.67
C GLY A 93 6.94 2.72 -14.55
N MET A 94 6.80 1.74 -13.64
CA MET A 94 7.83 0.74 -13.39
C MET A 94 7.79 -0.38 -14.44
N GLY A 95 8.95 -0.70 -14.99
CA GLY A 95 9.14 -1.90 -15.80
C GLY A 95 9.46 -3.14 -14.96
N LEU A 96 9.62 -4.28 -15.63
CA LEU A 96 10.01 -5.54 -14.97
C LEU A 96 11.35 -5.43 -14.22
N ALA A 97 12.35 -4.79 -14.81
CA ALA A 97 13.67 -4.62 -14.19
C ALA A 97 13.59 -3.82 -12.87
N ASP A 98 12.71 -2.82 -12.82
CA ASP A 98 12.47 -2.00 -11.63
C ASP A 98 11.86 -2.85 -10.50
N ILE A 99 10.88 -3.69 -10.84
CA ILE A 99 10.23 -4.61 -9.90
C ILE A 99 11.24 -5.65 -9.39
N MET A 100 12.10 -6.18 -10.25
CA MET A 100 13.18 -7.09 -9.83
C MET A 100 14.16 -6.40 -8.89
N ALA A 101 14.58 -5.17 -9.18
CA ALA A 101 15.46 -4.41 -8.30
C ALA A 101 14.82 -4.11 -6.94
N LEU A 102 13.51 -3.85 -6.89
CA LEU A 102 12.76 -3.69 -5.64
C LEU A 102 12.69 -5.00 -4.86
N ARG A 103 12.43 -6.13 -5.53
CA ARG A 103 12.46 -7.47 -4.91
C ARG A 103 13.80 -7.74 -4.25
N ASP A 104 14.90 -7.55 -4.98
CA ASP A 104 16.24 -7.88 -4.47
C ASP A 104 16.57 -7.05 -3.22
N ARG A 105 16.17 -5.78 -3.21
CA ARG A 105 16.28 -4.91 -2.04
C ARG A 105 15.41 -5.37 -0.88
N LEU A 106 14.16 -5.78 -1.13
CA LEU A 106 13.31 -6.35 -0.08
C LEU A 106 13.94 -7.62 0.52
N ILE A 107 14.50 -8.50 -0.31
CA ILE A 107 15.21 -9.69 0.17
C ILE A 107 16.41 -9.29 1.03
N GLU A 108 17.23 -8.36 0.57
CA GLU A 108 18.40 -7.87 1.31
C GLU A 108 18.00 -7.27 2.66
N ARG A 109 16.95 -6.44 2.70
CA ARG A 109 16.40 -5.87 3.93
C ARG A 109 16.03 -6.92 4.95
N HIS A 110 15.44 -8.02 4.50
CA HIS A 110 14.93 -9.08 5.37
C HIS A 110 15.88 -10.29 5.45
N SER A 111 17.12 -10.13 5.01
CA SER A 111 18.10 -11.23 4.91
C SER A 111 18.47 -11.87 6.24
N THR A 112 18.33 -11.14 7.35
CA THR A 112 18.66 -11.61 8.71
C THR A 112 17.57 -12.49 9.32
N GLN A 113 16.48 -12.76 8.60
CA GLN A 113 15.37 -13.56 9.11
C GLN A 113 15.50 -15.03 8.77
N ASP A 114 15.25 -15.87 9.78
CA ASP A 114 15.26 -17.33 9.64
C ASP A 114 14.00 -17.87 8.94
N SER A 115 12.94 -17.08 8.89
CA SER A 115 11.66 -17.46 8.27
C SER A 115 11.25 -16.50 7.16
N PRO A 116 10.55 -16.99 6.12
CA PRO A 116 10.03 -16.13 5.06
C PRO A 116 9.03 -15.11 5.62
N PHE A 117 9.18 -13.85 5.26
CA PHE A 117 8.23 -12.81 5.67
C PHE A 117 7.00 -12.78 4.74
N LYS A 118 5.85 -12.38 5.29
CA LYS A 118 4.57 -12.40 4.58
C LYS A 118 4.20 -11.02 4.04
N ILE A 119 3.84 -10.96 2.76
CA ILE A 119 3.25 -9.78 2.13
C ILE A 119 1.91 -10.16 1.51
N ALA A 120 0.83 -9.51 1.94
CA ALA A 120 -0.45 -9.53 1.22
C ALA A 120 -0.52 -8.32 0.30
N LEU A 121 -0.78 -8.55 -0.99
CA LEU A 121 -1.13 -7.51 -1.94
C LEU A 121 -2.65 -7.47 -2.06
N TYR A 122 -3.24 -6.30 -1.89
CA TYR A 122 -4.68 -6.10 -2.03
C TYR A 122 -4.98 -5.10 -3.13
N ALA A 123 -5.80 -5.52 -4.09
CA ALA A 123 -6.30 -4.70 -5.18
C ALA A 123 -7.74 -5.13 -5.50
N ASP A 124 -8.67 -4.18 -5.60
CA ASP A 124 -10.09 -4.45 -5.88
C ASP A 124 -10.55 -4.00 -7.27
N ASP A 125 -9.68 -3.33 -8.03
CA ASP A 125 -9.90 -2.99 -9.44
C ASP A 125 -8.89 -3.67 -10.38
N GLU A 126 -9.25 -3.80 -11.66
CA GLU A 126 -8.46 -4.51 -12.67
C GLU A 126 -7.06 -3.90 -12.90
N THR A 127 -6.93 -2.57 -12.81
CA THR A 127 -5.66 -1.88 -13.07
C THR A 127 -4.69 -2.13 -11.92
N ALA A 128 -5.11 -1.87 -10.69
CA ALA A 128 -4.34 -2.18 -9.49
C ALA A 128 -4.01 -3.68 -9.42
N PHE A 129 -4.95 -4.55 -9.78
CA PHE A 129 -4.75 -6.00 -9.78
C PHE A 129 -3.68 -6.43 -10.79
N GLY A 130 -3.69 -5.88 -12.00
CA GLY A 130 -2.66 -6.14 -13.01
C GLY A 130 -1.27 -5.75 -12.53
N ILE A 131 -1.14 -4.56 -11.92
CA ILE A 131 0.14 -4.08 -11.35
C ILE A 131 0.61 -5.00 -10.21
N ALA A 132 -0.29 -5.30 -9.28
CA ALA A 132 0.02 -6.16 -8.14
C ALA A 132 0.37 -7.58 -8.57
N ARG A 133 -0.23 -8.09 -9.66
CA ARG A 133 0.08 -9.42 -10.22
C ARG A 133 1.51 -9.52 -10.73
N ILE A 134 2.00 -8.48 -11.42
CA ILE A 134 3.41 -8.45 -11.87
C ILE A 134 4.33 -8.48 -10.66
N PHE A 135 4.02 -7.70 -9.62
CA PHE A 135 4.78 -7.67 -8.38
C PHE A 135 4.80 -9.04 -7.69
N GLU A 136 3.63 -9.66 -7.49
CA GLU A 136 3.50 -11.01 -6.93
C GLU A 136 4.35 -12.01 -7.72
N THR A 137 4.21 -12.05 -9.04
CA THR A 137 4.92 -13.01 -9.91
C THR A 137 6.43 -12.91 -9.79
N VAL A 138 6.97 -11.69 -9.68
CA VAL A 138 8.42 -11.49 -9.52
C VAL A 138 8.87 -11.86 -8.11
N CYS A 139 8.07 -11.50 -7.11
CA CYS A 139 8.36 -11.74 -5.70
C CYS A 139 8.24 -13.22 -5.30
N SER A 140 7.31 -13.98 -5.89
CA SER A 140 7.06 -15.39 -5.61
C SER A 140 8.20 -16.31 -6.07
N GLN A 141 9.16 -15.79 -6.83
CA GLN A 141 10.38 -16.50 -7.22
C GLN A 141 11.41 -16.61 -6.08
N SER A 142 11.19 -15.90 -4.97
CA SER A 142 12.05 -15.97 -3.79
C SER A 142 11.49 -16.92 -2.74
N ASP A 143 12.35 -17.73 -2.15
CA ASP A 143 12.06 -18.55 -0.98
C ASP A 143 12.04 -17.74 0.34
N ARG A 144 12.54 -16.50 0.31
CA ARG A 144 12.60 -15.59 1.47
C ARG A 144 11.30 -14.83 1.72
N MET A 145 10.35 -14.88 0.80
CA MET A 145 9.11 -14.12 0.88
C MET A 145 7.91 -15.00 0.56
N ASN A 146 6.83 -14.82 1.31
CA ASN A 146 5.53 -15.39 0.98
C ASN A 146 4.61 -14.25 0.55
N VAL A 147 4.44 -14.08 -0.75
CA VAL A 147 3.65 -12.99 -1.35
C VAL A 147 2.43 -13.57 -2.04
N CYS A 148 1.25 -13.03 -1.74
CA CYS A 148 0.00 -13.42 -2.39
C CYS A 148 -0.85 -12.20 -2.71
N LEU A 149 -1.49 -12.23 -3.88
CA LEU A 149 -2.46 -11.21 -4.33
C LEU A 149 -3.89 -11.64 -4.01
N PHE A 150 -4.66 -10.73 -3.44
CA PHE A 150 -6.06 -10.91 -3.07
C PHE A 150 -6.94 -9.84 -3.69
N GLY A 151 -8.13 -10.26 -4.15
CA GLY A 151 -9.20 -9.36 -4.60
C GLY A 151 -10.05 -8.81 -3.44
N SER A 152 -9.89 -9.35 -2.24
CA SER A 152 -10.65 -8.97 -1.05
C SER A 152 -9.71 -8.64 0.12
N LEU A 153 -9.97 -7.52 0.79
CA LEU A 153 -9.26 -7.14 2.01
C LEU A 153 -9.40 -8.21 3.10
N SER A 154 -10.57 -8.86 3.20
CA SER A 154 -10.81 -9.89 4.21
C SER A 154 -9.89 -11.10 4.01
N GLU A 155 -9.69 -11.52 2.76
CA GLU A 155 -8.81 -12.66 2.43
C GLU A 155 -7.35 -12.30 2.67
N ALA A 156 -6.93 -11.10 2.27
CA ALA A 156 -5.59 -10.58 2.54
C ALA A 156 -5.27 -10.58 4.04
N LEU A 157 -6.21 -10.12 4.87
CA LEU A 157 -6.05 -10.12 6.33
C LEU A 157 -6.05 -11.54 6.91
N GLY A 158 -6.83 -12.47 6.36
CA GLY A 158 -6.80 -13.88 6.77
C GLY A 158 -5.47 -14.55 6.46
N PHE A 159 -4.89 -14.30 5.30
CA PHE A 159 -3.54 -14.76 4.95
C PHE A 159 -2.46 -14.26 5.93
N LEU A 160 -2.59 -13.02 6.39
CA LEU A 160 -1.72 -12.43 7.42
C LEU A 160 -2.04 -12.93 8.84
N GLY A 161 -3.09 -13.73 9.03
CA GLY A 161 -3.50 -14.27 10.32
C GLY A 161 -4.26 -13.27 11.21
N LEU A 162 -4.89 -12.26 10.60
CA LEU A 162 -5.50 -11.12 11.30
C LEU A 162 -7.04 -11.15 11.31
N GLU A 163 -7.68 -12.11 10.66
CA GLU A 163 -9.14 -12.18 10.42
C GLU A 163 -10.03 -12.04 11.68
N LYS A 164 -9.53 -12.39 12.87
CA LYS A 164 -10.29 -12.34 14.14
C LYS A 164 -9.88 -11.18 15.05
N THR A 165 -9.13 -10.22 14.52
CA THR A 165 -8.62 -9.11 15.30
C THR A 165 -9.54 -7.89 15.21
N SER A 166 -9.56 -7.05 16.24
CA SER A 166 -10.29 -5.78 16.20
C SER A 166 -9.79 -4.88 15.07
N LEU A 167 -8.48 -4.95 14.77
CA LEU A 167 -7.87 -4.22 13.66
C LEU A 167 -8.45 -4.63 12.30
N ALA A 168 -8.66 -5.92 12.07
CA ALA A 168 -9.29 -6.36 10.83
C ALA A 168 -10.70 -5.78 10.67
N SER A 169 -11.48 -5.74 11.74
CA SER A 169 -12.81 -5.09 11.72
C SER A 169 -12.71 -3.60 11.40
N GLU A 170 -11.75 -2.88 12.00
CA GLU A 170 -11.51 -1.46 11.72
C GLU A 170 -11.11 -1.20 10.26
N LEU A 171 -10.20 -2.01 9.71
CA LEU A 171 -9.74 -1.87 8.33
C LEU A 171 -10.84 -2.20 7.31
N LEU A 172 -11.69 -3.19 7.60
CA LEU A 172 -12.84 -3.55 6.77
C LEU A 172 -13.90 -2.44 6.77
N GLN A 173 -14.17 -1.82 7.91
CA GLN A 173 -15.13 -0.70 8.00
C GLN A 173 -14.62 0.58 7.30
N GLY A 174 -13.32 0.87 7.39
CA GLY A 174 -12.71 2.02 6.72
C GLY A 174 -12.54 1.85 5.20
N SER A 175 -12.96 0.72 4.66
CA SER A 175 -12.83 0.37 3.24
C SER A 175 -14.07 0.67 2.41
N GLU A 176 -15.19 1.00 3.04
CA GLU A 176 -16.38 1.44 2.33
C GLU A 176 -16.03 2.73 1.58
N PRO A 177 -16.24 2.80 0.25
CA PRO A 177 -16.14 4.06 -0.45
C PRO A 177 -17.16 4.97 0.22
N ASN A 178 -16.70 6.06 0.85
CA ASN A 178 -17.57 7.20 1.06
C ASN A 178 -17.98 7.62 -0.34
N ASP A 179 -19.15 7.13 -0.75
CA ASP A 179 -19.81 7.47 -2.00
C ASP A 179 -20.20 8.93 -1.85
N VAL A 180 -19.22 9.81 -2.05
CA VAL A 180 -19.45 11.24 -2.21
C VAL A 180 -20.12 11.35 -3.56
N SER A 181 -21.43 11.11 -3.55
CA SER A 181 -22.33 11.44 -4.63
C SER A 181 -22.10 12.92 -4.90
N LEU A 182 -21.31 13.22 -5.93
CA LEU A 182 -21.18 14.55 -6.47
C LEU A 182 -22.54 14.86 -7.08
N ASP A 183 -23.40 15.44 -6.25
CA ASP A 183 -24.71 15.99 -6.60
C ASP A 183 -24.46 17.22 -7.52
N MET A 184 -23.96 16.94 -8.74
CA MET A 184 -23.75 17.90 -9.82
C MET A 184 -25.05 18.03 -10.61
N ASP A 185 -26.15 18.43 -9.97
CA ASP A 185 -27.37 18.63 -10.75
C ASP A 185 -28.39 19.61 -10.17
N LYS A 186 -27.98 20.78 -9.65
CA LYS A 186 -28.91 21.93 -9.46
C LYS A 186 -28.24 23.30 -9.65
N ARG A 187 -27.96 23.67 -10.89
CA ARG A 187 -28.02 25.09 -11.31
C ARG A 187 -28.80 25.21 -12.62
N SER A 188 -30.10 25.01 -12.51
CA SER A 188 -31.05 25.57 -13.47
C SER A 188 -31.03 27.09 -13.36
N ALA A 189 -30.84 27.71 -14.53
CA ALA A 189 -31.50 28.92 -15.02
C ALA A 189 -31.93 29.99 -14.00
N THR A 190 -31.29 31.16 -14.12
CA THR A 190 -32.01 32.45 -14.11
C THR A 190 -31.39 33.35 -15.16
#